data_AF-A0A9E2ZQW6-F1
#
_entry.id   AF-A0A9E2ZQW6-F1
#
_cell.length_a   1.000
_cell.length_b   1.000
_cell.length_c   1.000
_cell.angle_alpha   90.00
_cell.angle_beta   90.00
_cell.angle_gamma   90.00
#
_symmetry.space_group_name_H-M   'P 1'
#
loop_
_entity.id
_entity.type
_entity.pdbx_description
1 polymer ?
#
loop_
_entity_poly.entity_id
_entity_poly.type
_entity_poly.pdbx_seq_one_letter_code
_entity_poly.pdbx_strand_id
1 'polypeptide(L)'
;MRVLLLGGTAEARRLAATLHPAVEVISSLAGRVPNPALPVGRVRIGGFGGAEAFRQYLRDNRIDAVVDASHPFAAEITARAARVCADMGMPHLVLTRAAWDTDNAILVSSTAEAAETLERQRYARVFLTTGRSGVAAFADSTAWFLIRVVTEPDPKSLPRRHTLLLSRGPYRYDDELALMRENRIDALVTKNSGGELTRAKLDAAAALDLPVVMVQRPPPPDGISPVGTVAEAAAWVNRRAR
;
A
#
# COMPACT_ATOMS: atom_id res chain seq x y z
N MET A 1 20.26 -10.04 -17.39
CA MET A 1 19.08 -10.29 -16.55
C MET A 1 18.15 -9.07 -16.61
N ARG A 2 16.87 -9.30 -16.88
CA ARG A 2 15.81 -8.29 -16.92
C ARG A 2 14.77 -8.57 -15.84
N VAL A 3 14.56 -7.60 -14.96
CA VAL A 3 13.66 -7.71 -13.81
C VAL A 3 12.42 -6.87 -14.05
N LEU A 4 11.24 -7.48 -13.90
CA LEU A 4 10.01 -6.73 -13.72
C LEU A 4 9.82 -6.41 -12.24
N LEU A 5 9.79 -5.12 -11.92
CA LEU A 5 9.58 -4.62 -10.56
C LEU A 5 8.15 -4.09 -10.43
N LEU A 6 7.27 -4.84 -9.77
CA LEU A 6 5.93 -4.37 -9.44
C LEU A 6 6.06 -3.32 -8.32
N GLY A 7 5.64 -2.09 -8.60
CA GLY A 7 6.00 -0.94 -7.77
C GLY A 7 4.82 -0.16 -7.21
N GLY A 8 5.12 1.07 -6.78
CA GLY A 8 4.16 1.98 -6.12
C GLY A 8 4.53 2.31 -4.67
N THR A 9 5.62 1.74 -4.16
CA THR A 9 6.16 2.00 -2.82
C THR A 9 7.50 2.74 -2.90
N ALA A 10 7.96 3.25 -1.75
CA ALA A 10 9.30 3.84 -1.65
C ALA A 10 10.39 2.77 -1.77
N GLU A 11 10.13 1.57 -1.26
CA GLU A 11 10.99 0.40 -1.34
C GLU A 11 11.24 -0.01 -2.80
N ALA A 12 10.19 -0.06 -3.63
CA ALA A 12 10.34 -0.30 -5.05
C ALA A 12 11.25 0.73 -5.73
N ARG A 13 11.04 2.03 -5.46
CA ARG A 13 11.88 3.08 -6.05
C ARG A 13 13.34 2.98 -5.61
N ARG A 14 13.59 2.70 -4.33
CA ARG A 14 14.94 2.49 -3.81
C ARG A 14 15.59 1.25 -4.42
N LEU A 15 14.86 0.15 -4.55
CA LEU A 15 15.37 -1.07 -5.18
C LEU A 15 15.72 -0.85 -6.65
N ALA A 16 14.89 -0.14 -7.41
CA ALA A 16 15.21 0.23 -8.79
C ALA A 16 16.52 1.03 -8.87
N ALA A 17 16.70 2.00 -7.97
CA ALA A 17 17.93 2.80 -7.88
C ALA A 17 19.16 1.97 -7.49
N THR A 18 19.00 0.98 -6.61
CA THR A 18 20.09 0.08 -6.20
C THR A 18 20.53 -0.88 -7.31
N LEU A 19 19.60 -1.33 -8.14
CA LEU A 19 19.86 -2.32 -9.19
C LEU A 19 20.30 -1.71 -10.52
N HIS A 20 19.84 -0.49 -10.83
CA HIS A 20 20.16 0.20 -12.07
C HIS A 20 21.57 0.85 -12.00
N PRO A 21 22.37 0.85 -13.08
CA PRO A 21 22.11 0.25 -14.39
C PRO A 21 22.59 -1.20 -14.55
N ALA A 22 23.18 -1.81 -13.51
CA ALA A 22 23.76 -3.16 -13.58
C ALA A 22 22.74 -4.25 -13.94
N VAL A 23 21.47 -4.06 -13.54
CA VAL A 23 20.34 -4.91 -13.92
C VAL A 23 19.35 -4.09 -14.75
N GLU A 24 18.81 -4.68 -15.82
CA GLU A 24 17.75 -4.05 -16.60
C GLU A 24 16.43 -4.13 -15.83
N VAL A 25 16.07 -3.05 -15.14
CA VAL A 25 14.83 -2.96 -14.36
C VAL A 25 13.72 -2.29 -15.18
N ILE A 26 12.57 -2.95 -15.24
CA ILE A 26 11.32 -2.38 -15.75
C ILE A 26 10.39 -2.21 -14.54
N SER A 27 10.16 -0.98 -14.12
CA SER A 27 9.22 -0.68 -13.04
C SER A 27 7.78 -0.62 -13.56
N SER A 28 6.85 -1.29 -12.88
CA SER A 28 5.44 -1.35 -13.24
C SER A 28 4.57 -0.65 -12.20
N LEU A 29 3.94 0.45 -12.60
CA LEU A 29 3.03 1.23 -11.75
C LEU A 29 1.58 1.04 -12.18
N ALA A 30 0.67 0.95 -11.20
CA ALA A 30 -0.75 0.73 -11.48
C ALA A 30 -1.49 1.96 -12.06
N GLY A 31 -0.86 3.13 -12.17
CA GLY A 31 -1.50 4.35 -12.69
C GLY A 31 -2.57 4.95 -11.77
N ARG A 32 -2.53 4.63 -10.46
CA ARG A 32 -3.58 5.03 -9.50
C ARG A 32 -3.46 6.46 -8.98
N VAL A 33 -2.34 7.13 -9.25
CA VAL A 33 -1.99 8.46 -8.73
C VAL A 33 -1.53 9.32 -9.90
N PRO A 34 -2.05 10.56 -10.07
CA PRO A 34 -1.55 11.48 -11.09
C PRO A 34 -0.10 11.87 -10.79
N ASN A 35 0.71 12.03 -11.84
CA ASN A 35 2.12 12.45 -11.75
C ASN A 35 2.91 11.70 -10.66
N PRO A 36 3.06 10.37 -10.75
CA PRO A 36 3.84 9.62 -9.78
C PRO A 36 5.33 9.99 -9.92
N ALA A 37 6.05 10.12 -8.80
CA ALA A 37 7.51 10.18 -8.84
C ALA A 37 8.04 8.88 -9.46
N LEU A 38 8.63 9.01 -10.65
CA LEU A 38 9.07 7.87 -11.44
C LEU A 38 10.39 7.30 -10.88
N PRO A 39 10.53 5.98 -10.79
CA PRO A 39 11.81 5.35 -10.52
C PRO A 39 12.77 5.52 -11.70
N VAL A 40 14.07 5.30 -11.45
CA VAL A 40 15.07 5.18 -12.50
C VAL A 40 14.81 3.96 -13.40
N GLY A 41 15.33 4.01 -14.62
CA GLY A 41 15.17 2.93 -15.61
C GLY A 41 13.85 3.02 -16.39
N ARG A 42 13.45 1.90 -17.00
CA ARG A 42 12.22 1.84 -17.81
C ARG A 42 11.00 1.77 -16.90
N VAL A 43 9.95 2.50 -17.25
CA VAL A 43 8.69 2.51 -16.48
C VAL A 43 7.51 2.19 -17.39
N ARG A 44 6.64 1.28 -16.96
CA ARG A 44 5.30 1.06 -17.52
C ARG A 44 4.24 1.52 -16.54
N ILE A 45 3.15 2.07 -17.06
CA ILE A 45 2.01 2.55 -16.28
C ILE A 45 0.74 1.87 -16.80
N GLY A 46 -0.05 1.30 -15.89
CA GLY A 46 -1.33 0.65 -16.21
C GLY A 46 -1.39 -0.80 -15.74
N GLY A 47 -2.61 -1.34 -15.69
CA GLY A 47 -2.84 -2.75 -15.39
C GLY A 47 -2.23 -3.67 -16.45
N PHE A 48 -2.16 -4.97 -16.14
CA PHE A 48 -1.74 -5.99 -17.11
C PHE A 48 -2.90 -6.57 -17.90
N GLY A 49 -4.17 -6.35 -17.50
CA GLY A 49 -5.33 -6.96 -18.18
C GLY A 49 -5.65 -8.40 -17.74
N GLY A 50 -5.25 -8.78 -16.52
CA GLY A 50 -5.51 -10.12 -15.97
C GLY A 50 -4.29 -11.03 -15.98
N ALA A 51 -4.49 -12.31 -15.70
CA ALA A 51 -3.41 -13.29 -15.56
C ALA A 51 -2.75 -13.65 -16.90
N GLU A 52 -3.54 -13.86 -17.95
CA GLU A 52 -3.00 -14.25 -19.26
C GLU A 52 -2.22 -13.13 -19.92
N ALA A 53 -2.77 -11.91 -19.90
CA ALA A 53 -2.05 -10.75 -20.39
C ALA A 53 -0.81 -10.41 -19.53
N PHE A 54 -0.80 -10.78 -18.24
CA PHE A 54 0.42 -10.72 -17.43
C PHE A 54 1.47 -11.74 -17.88
N ARG A 55 1.10 -13.00 -18.14
CA ARG A 55 1.99 -14.03 -18.72
C ARG A 55 2.57 -13.58 -20.05
N GLN A 56 1.70 -13.08 -20.94
CA GLN A 56 2.10 -12.59 -22.26
C GLN A 56 3.10 -11.45 -22.14
N TYR A 57 2.86 -10.49 -21.24
CA TYR A 57 3.79 -9.41 -20.96
C TYR A 57 5.17 -9.93 -20.52
N LEU A 58 5.22 -10.91 -19.60
CA LEU A 58 6.47 -11.50 -19.13
C LEU A 58 7.26 -12.15 -20.28
N ARG A 59 6.59 -12.88 -21.18
CA ARG A 59 7.22 -13.52 -22.35
C ARG A 59 7.71 -12.50 -23.37
N ASP A 60 6.84 -11.59 -23.80
CA ASP A 60 7.15 -10.61 -24.86
C ASP A 60 8.28 -9.68 -24.47
N ASN A 61 8.35 -9.35 -23.17
CA ASN A 61 9.40 -8.50 -22.63
C ASN A 61 10.62 -9.29 -22.16
N ARG A 62 10.67 -10.63 -22.33
CA ARG A 62 11.78 -11.49 -21.90
C ARG A 62 12.20 -11.21 -20.46
N ILE A 63 11.21 -11.20 -19.56
CA ILE A 63 11.46 -10.99 -18.13
C ILE A 63 12.09 -12.25 -17.55
N ASP A 64 13.21 -12.10 -16.83
CA ASP A 64 13.95 -13.21 -16.21
C ASP A 64 13.57 -13.43 -14.74
N ALA A 65 13.03 -12.39 -14.08
CA ALA A 65 12.50 -12.48 -12.71
C ALA A 65 11.48 -11.37 -12.43
N VAL A 66 10.59 -11.65 -11.47
CA VAL A 66 9.63 -10.67 -10.94
C VAL A 66 9.96 -10.36 -9.49
N VAL A 67 10.14 -9.07 -9.17
CA VAL A 67 10.17 -8.60 -7.79
C VAL A 67 8.88 -7.82 -7.54
N ASP A 68 8.05 -8.33 -6.65
CA ASP A 68 6.87 -7.63 -6.15
C ASP A 68 7.23 -6.76 -4.95
N ALA A 69 7.37 -5.46 -5.20
CA ALA A 69 7.52 -4.43 -4.17
C ALA A 69 6.29 -3.50 -4.16
N SER A 70 5.11 -4.02 -4.51
CA SER A 70 3.86 -3.28 -4.44
C SER A 70 3.43 -3.01 -2.98
N HIS A 71 2.36 -2.25 -2.79
CA HIS A 71 1.90 -1.92 -1.43
C HIS A 71 1.47 -3.20 -0.69
N PRO A 72 1.69 -3.34 0.64
CA PRO A 72 1.26 -4.53 1.40
C PRO A 72 -0.25 -4.87 1.34
N PHE A 73 -1.07 -3.96 0.80
CA PHE A 73 -2.52 -4.15 0.61
C PHE A 73 -2.90 -4.35 -0.86
N ALA A 74 -1.92 -4.48 -1.76
CA ALA A 74 -2.12 -4.73 -3.19
C ALA A 74 -2.28 -6.24 -3.45
N ALA A 75 -3.10 -6.92 -2.64
CA ALA A 75 -3.20 -8.38 -2.58
C ALA A 75 -3.47 -9.02 -3.95
N GLU A 76 -4.32 -8.40 -4.77
CA GLU A 76 -4.69 -8.93 -6.09
C GLU A 76 -3.50 -9.08 -7.04
N ILE A 77 -2.61 -8.07 -7.09
CA ILE A 77 -1.45 -8.12 -7.98
C ILE A 77 -0.40 -9.06 -7.40
N THR A 78 -0.21 -9.07 -6.08
CA THR A 78 0.69 -10.02 -5.40
C THR A 78 0.28 -11.47 -5.61
N ALA A 79 -1.01 -11.79 -5.40
CA ALA A 79 -1.56 -13.13 -5.63
C ALA A 79 -1.47 -13.54 -7.10
N ARG A 80 -1.78 -12.62 -8.04
CA ARG A 80 -1.62 -12.88 -9.47
C ARG A 80 -0.17 -13.14 -9.84
N ALA A 81 0.77 -12.33 -9.30
CA ALA A 81 2.18 -12.47 -9.58
C ALA A 81 2.74 -13.79 -9.06
N ALA A 82 2.42 -14.15 -7.81
CA ALA A 82 2.80 -15.43 -7.23
C ALA A 82 2.30 -16.61 -8.06
N ARG A 83 1.00 -16.65 -8.39
CA ARG A 83 0.42 -17.73 -9.20
C ARG A 83 1.04 -17.82 -10.59
N VAL A 84 1.07 -16.71 -11.32
CA VAL A 84 1.61 -16.69 -12.70
C VAL A 84 3.09 -17.07 -12.72
N CYS A 85 3.89 -16.59 -11.77
CA CYS A 85 5.30 -16.93 -11.72
C CYS A 85 5.51 -18.40 -11.37
N ALA A 86 4.74 -18.96 -10.42
CA ALA A 86 4.77 -20.38 -10.09
C ALA A 86 4.43 -21.25 -11.31
N ASP A 87 3.33 -20.95 -12.02
CA ASP A 87 2.92 -21.67 -13.22
C ASP A 87 3.99 -21.66 -14.34
N MET A 88 4.77 -20.57 -14.42
CA MET A 88 5.82 -20.38 -15.43
C MET A 88 7.20 -20.88 -14.99
N GLY A 89 7.36 -21.32 -13.74
CA GLY A 89 8.70 -21.57 -13.16
C GLY A 89 9.56 -20.30 -13.08
N MET A 90 8.96 -19.12 -13.05
CA MET A 90 9.62 -17.82 -13.05
C MET A 90 10.10 -17.46 -11.63
N PRO A 91 11.37 -17.05 -11.44
CA PRO A 91 11.83 -16.53 -10.16
C PRO A 91 10.99 -15.34 -9.69
N HIS A 92 10.42 -15.46 -8.50
CA HIS A 92 9.56 -14.44 -7.89
C HIS A 92 9.99 -14.14 -6.46
N LEU A 93 10.04 -12.86 -6.11
CA LEU A 93 10.33 -12.37 -4.77
C LEU A 93 9.30 -11.32 -4.36
N VAL A 94 8.81 -11.38 -3.12
CA VAL A 94 8.04 -10.28 -2.52
C VAL A 94 8.94 -9.50 -1.57
N LEU A 95 9.05 -8.19 -1.80
CA LEU A 95 9.68 -7.22 -0.91
C LEU A 95 8.59 -6.46 -0.16
N THR A 96 8.46 -6.73 1.14
CA THR A 96 7.48 -6.06 2.01
C THR A 96 8.11 -5.69 3.33
N ARG A 97 8.06 -4.40 3.68
CA ARG A 97 8.57 -3.90 4.96
C ARG A 97 7.79 -4.47 6.14
N ALA A 98 8.40 -4.45 7.33
CA ALA A 98 7.75 -4.87 8.57
C ALA A 98 6.42 -4.14 8.82
N ALA A 99 5.49 -4.82 9.49
CA ALA A 99 4.27 -4.22 10.04
C ALA A 99 4.63 -3.26 11.18
N TRP A 100 3.77 -2.27 11.42
CA TRP A 100 3.83 -1.54 12.68
C TRP A 100 3.35 -2.43 13.81
N ASP A 101 3.81 -2.09 15.02
CA ASP A 101 3.28 -2.61 16.27
C ASP A 101 1.78 -2.30 16.39
N THR A 102 1.05 -3.24 17.01
CA THR A 102 -0.41 -3.29 17.08
C THR A 102 -0.94 -3.29 18.51
N ASP A 103 -0.09 -3.27 19.54
CA ASP A 103 -0.49 -3.49 20.94
C ASP A 103 -1.63 -2.59 21.44
N ASN A 104 -1.70 -1.34 20.95
CA ASN A 104 -2.73 -0.38 21.35
C ASN A 104 -3.82 -0.12 20.28
N ALA A 105 -3.95 -1.01 19.29
CA ALA A 105 -4.89 -0.86 18.20
C ALA A 105 -6.05 -1.88 18.27
N ILE A 106 -7.24 -1.45 17.85
CA ILE A 106 -8.37 -2.34 17.59
C ILE A 106 -8.13 -2.98 16.22
N LEU A 107 -7.80 -4.26 16.20
CA LEU A 107 -7.45 -4.97 14.97
C LEU A 107 -8.70 -5.46 14.25
N VAL A 108 -8.76 -5.20 12.95
CA VAL A 108 -9.84 -5.66 12.08
C VAL A 108 -9.27 -6.24 10.79
N SER A 109 -9.95 -7.21 10.19
CA SER A 109 -9.53 -7.92 8.98
C SER A 109 -9.81 -7.15 7.68
N SER A 110 -10.74 -6.18 7.72
CA SER A 110 -11.20 -5.47 6.52
C SER A 110 -11.69 -4.05 6.82
N THR A 111 -11.88 -3.24 5.77
CA THR A 111 -12.51 -1.92 5.91
C THR A 111 -14.00 -2.01 6.22
N ALA A 112 -14.66 -3.12 5.88
CA ALA A 112 -16.06 -3.36 6.27
C ALA A 112 -16.16 -3.58 7.78
N GLU A 113 -15.32 -4.45 8.33
CA GLU A 113 -15.25 -4.68 9.78
C GLU A 113 -14.78 -3.42 10.54
N ALA A 114 -13.93 -2.59 9.92
CA ALA A 114 -13.61 -1.27 10.46
C ALA A 114 -14.87 -0.41 10.61
N ALA A 115 -15.74 -0.35 9.59
CA ALA A 115 -16.98 0.41 9.64
C ALA A 115 -17.94 -0.09 10.72
N GLU A 116 -18.13 -1.42 10.82
CA GLU A 116 -18.92 -2.06 11.89
C GLU A 116 -18.36 -1.74 13.28
N THR A 117 -17.03 -1.69 13.40
CA THR A 117 -16.35 -1.32 14.65
C THR A 117 -16.58 0.14 15.03
N LEU A 118 -16.57 1.06 14.07
CA LEU A 118 -16.88 2.47 14.33
C LEU A 118 -18.30 2.65 14.86
N GLU A 119 -19.27 1.96 14.26
CA GLU A 119 -20.67 2.00 14.68
C GLU A 119 -20.85 1.43 16.09
N ARG A 120 -20.30 0.24 16.35
CA ARG A 120 -20.37 -0.42 17.66
C ARG A 120 -19.77 0.44 18.77
N GLN A 121 -18.66 1.12 18.50
CA GLN A 121 -17.98 1.99 19.46
C GLN A 121 -18.54 3.42 19.50
N ARG A 122 -19.47 3.76 18.61
CA ARG A 122 -20.12 5.08 18.49
C ARG A 122 -19.12 6.22 18.27
N TYR A 123 -18.04 5.99 17.53
CA TYR A 123 -17.13 7.06 17.13
C TYR A 123 -17.83 8.00 16.15
N ALA A 124 -17.71 9.31 16.39
CA ALA A 124 -18.48 10.33 15.69
C ALA A 124 -17.65 11.15 14.70
N ARG A 125 -16.32 11.25 14.89
CA ARG A 125 -15.41 12.10 14.10
C ARG A 125 -14.14 11.34 13.74
N VAL A 126 -14.18 10.68 12.60
CA VAL A 126 -13.18 9.67 12.24
C VAL A 126 -12.18 10.23 11.24
N PHE A 127 -10.89 10.02 11.52
CA PHE A 127 -9.84 10.28 10.54
C PHE A 127 -9.57 9.01 9.72
N LEU A 128 -9.92 9.03 8.45
CA LEU A 128 -9.82 7.88 7.55
C LEU A 128 -8.60 8.01 6.63
N THR A 129 -7.65 7.10 6.78
CA THR A 129 -6.38 7.08 6.02
C THR A 129 -6.18 5.79 5.22
N THR A 130 -7.26 5.07 4.92
CA THR A 130 -7.24 3.78 4.20
C THR A 130 -7.08 3.91 2.67
N GLY A 131 -7.07 5.15 2.16
CA GLY A 131 -6.96 5.49 0.74
C GLY A 131 -8.27 5.29 -0.03
N ARG A 132 -8.31 5.75 -1.29
CA ARG A 132 -9.55 5.85 -2.09
C ARG A 132 -10.39 4.57 -2.15
N SER A 133 -9.76 3.40 -2.28
CA SER A 133 -10.46 2.14 -2.46
C SER A 133 -11.15 1.64 -1.18
N GLY A 134 -10.78 2.16 0.00
CA GLY A 134 -11.36 1.74 1.27
C GLY A 134 -12.56 2.58 1.70
N VAL A 135 -12.83 3.70 1.03
CA VAL A 135 -13.82 4.70 1.48
C VAL A 135 -15.26 4.20 1.35
N ALA A 136 -15.54 3.39 0.33
CA ALA A 136 -16.87 2.84 0.05
C ALA A 136 -17.48 2.06 1.23
N ALA A 137 -16.65 1.43 2.06
CA ALA A 137 -17.12 0.69 3.23
C ALA A 137 -17.80 1.58 4.30
N PHE A 138 -17.60 2.89 4.23
CA PHE A 138 -18.12 3.87 5.19
C PHE A 138 -19.27 4.71 4.60
N ALA A 139 -19.74 4.42 3.39
CA ALA A 139 -20.73 5.24 2.67
C ALA A 139 -22.03 5.46 3.47
N ASP A 140 -22.49 4.42 4.17
CA ASP A 140 -23.73 4.42 4.95
C ASP A 140 -23.55 4.85 6.42
N SER A 141 -22.33 5.18 6.84
CA SER A 141 -22.06 5.61 8.21
C SER A 141 -22.66 6.99 8.52
N THR A 142 -23.16 7.15 9.74
CA THR A 142 -23.69 8.43 10.26
C THR A 142 -22.63 9.35 10.87
N ALA A 143 -21.42 8.81 11.11
CA ALA A 143 -20.27 9.56 11.59
C ALA A 143 -19.80 10.61 10.58
N TRP A 144 -19.05 11.60 11.05
CA TRP A 144 -18.35 12.55 10.20
C TRP A 144 -16.92 12.08 9.94
N PHE A 145 -16.45 12.19 8.70
CA PHE A 145 -15.14 11.70 8.29
C PHE A 145 -14.22 12.80 7.77
N LEU A 146 -13.01 12.89 8.32
CA LEU A 146 -11.89 13.50 7.62
C LEU A 146 -11.20 12.42 6.78
N ILE A 147 -11.20 12.55 5.46
CA ILE A 147 -10.72 11.50 4.55
C ILE A 147 -9.48 11.99 3.83
N ARG A 148 -8.32 11.37 4.11
CA ARG A 148 -7.08 11.71 3.40
C ARG A 148 -6.84 10.76 2.23
N VAL A 149 -6.74 11.34 1.04
CA VAL A 149 -6.45 10.61 -0.21
C VAL A 149 -5.55 11.44 -1.12
N VAL A 150 -4.82 10.78 -2.02
CA VAL A 150 -4.00 11.47 -3.03
C VAL A 150 -4.85 11.87 -4.25
N THR A 151 -5.77 10.99 -4.62
CA THR A 151 -6.72 11.19 -5.72
C THR A 151 -8.12 11.05 -5.16
N GLU A 152 -9.00 11.94 -5.56
CA GLU A 152 -10.41 11.93 -5.17
C GLU A 152 -11.09 10.58 -5.52
N PRO A 153 -11.90 9.99 -4.62
CA PRO A 153 -12.69 8.79 -4.90
C PRO A 153 -13.88 9.09 -5.79
N ASP A 154 -14.61 8.05 -6.22
CA ASP A 154 -15.93 8.26 -6.82
C ASP A 154 -16.86 8.93 -5.77
N PRO A 155 -17.51 10.06 -6.07
CA PRO A 155 -18.43 10.72 -5.16
C PRO A 155 -19.51 9.78 -4.59
N LYS A 156 -19.95 8.78 -5.35
CA LYS A 156 -20.94 7.78 -4.92
C LYS A 156 -20.43 6.85 -3.82
N SER A 157 -19.11 6.79 -3.61
CA SER A 157 -18.47 5.96 -2.60
C SER A 157 -18.18 6.71 -1.29
N LEU A 158 -18.46 8.01 -1.23
CA LEU A 158 -18.11 8.83 -0.07
C LEU A 158 -19.19 8.73 1.02
N PRO A 159 -18.80 8.72 2.32
CA PRO A 159 -19.73 8.90 3.44
C PRO A 159 -20.54 10.18 3.28
N ARG A 160 -21.77 10.21 3.76
CA ARG A 160 -22.63 11.41 3.64
C ARG A 160 -22.03 12.66 4.29
N ARG A 161 -21.31 12.49 5.40
CA ARG A 161 -20.71 13.59 6.18
C ARG A 161 -19.20 13.46 6.13
N HIS A 162 -18.55 14.22 5.26
CA HIS A 162 -17.10 14.13 5.13
C HIS A 162 -16.43 15.45 4.76
N THR A 163 -15.11 15.46 4.88
CA THR A 163 -14.21 16.45 4.29
C THR A 163 -13.04 15.72 3.67
N LEU A 164 -12.75 16.00 2.40
CA LEU A 164 -11.62 15.42 1.69
C LEU A 164 -10.36 16.27 1.93
N LEU A 165 -9.29 15.60 2.34
CA LEU A 165 -7.95 16.17 2.41
C LEU A 165 -7.09 15.57 1.31
N LEU A 166 -6.97 16.29 0.19
CA LEU A 166 -6.09 15.92 -0.92
C LEU A 166 -4.64 16.21 -0.54
N SER A 167 -3.88 15.18 -0.21
CA SER A 167 -2.48 15.34 0.16
C SER A 167 -1.65 14.11 -0.16
N ARG A 168 -0.35 14.33 -0.34
CA ARG A 168 0.64 13.27 -0.55
C ARG A 168 1.77 13.46 0.44
N GLY A 169 2.10 12.42 1.19
CA GLY A 169 3.17 12.46 2.17
C GLY A 169 4.57 12.65 1.57
N PRO A 170 5.61 12.69 2.41
CA PRO A 170 5.61 12.29 3.83
C PRO A 170 4.81 13.22 4.74
N TYR A 171 4.33 12.67 5.86
CA TYR A 171 3.58 13.42 6.88
C TYR A 171 4.41 13.57 8.15
N ARG A 172 4.35 14.74 8.79
CA ARG A 172 5.11 15.05 10.01
C ARG A 172 4.20 14.94 11.23
N TYR A 173 4.80 14.61 12.38
CA TYR A 173 4.07 14.45 13.64
C TYR A 173 3.24 15.69 14.02
N ASP A 174 3.84 16.88 14.03
CA ASP A 174 3.16 18.11 14.45
C ASP A 174 1.94 18.43 13.56
N ASP A 175 2.07 18.17 12.25
CA ASP A 175 0.98 18.38 11.28
C ASP A 175 -0.18 17.39 11.53
N GLU A 176 0.12 16.13 11.84
CA GLU A 176 -0.90 15.13 12.19
C GLU A 176 -1.60 15.49 13.50
N LEU A 177 -0.84 15.92 14.50
CA LEU A 177 -1.36 16.31 15.81
C LEU A 177 -2.30 17.51 15.71
N ALA A 178 -1.88 18.55 15.00
CA ALA A 178 -2.69 19.73 14.74
C ALA A 178 -3.97 19.36 13.99
N LEU A 179 -3.85 18.59 12.89
CA LEU A 179 -4.98 18.17 12.08
C LEU A 179 -6.03 17.39 12.89
N MET A 180 -5.59 16.43 13.71
CA MET A 180 -6.48 15.66 14.57
C MET A 180 -7.19 16.53 15.61
N ARG A 181 -6.49 17.47 16.24
CA ARG A 181 -7.05 18.39 17.24
C ARG A 181 -8.06 19.36 16.61
N GLU A 182 -7.68 20.04 15.54
CA GLU A 182 -8.53 21.03 14.84
C GLU A 182 -9.84 20.40 14.35
N ASN A 183 -9.76 19.17 13.85
CA ASN A 183 -10.91 18.42 13.38
C ASN A 183 -11.62 17.64 14.49
N ARG A 184 -11.19 17.74 15.76
CA ARG A 184 -11.76 17.03 16.91
C ARG A 184 -11.95 15.53 16.63
N ILE A 185 -10.92 14.91 16.09
CA ILE A 185 -10.96 13.50 15.73
C ILE A 185 -11.07 12.66 17.01
N ASP A 186 -11.96 11.66 17.02
CA ASP A 186 -12.16 10.74 18.13
C ASP A 186 -11.75 9.29 17.82
N ALA A 187 -11.44 8.97 16.55
CA ALA A 187 -10.82 7.71 16.15
C ALA A 187 -10.01 7.84 14.86
N LEU A 188 -8.90 7.09 14.78
CA LEU A 188 -8.11 6.92 13.55
C LEU A 188 -8.43 5.57 12.91
N VAL A 189 -8.77 5.56 11.63
CA VAL A 189 -8.85 4.33 10.82
C VAL A 189 -7.70 4.30 9.82
N THR A 190 -6.87 3.26 9.91
CA THR A 190 -5.69 3.10 9.06
C THR A 190 -5.46 1.64 8.66
N LYS A 191 -4.71 1.44 7.58
CA LYS A 191 -4.13 0.15 7.20
C LYS A 191 -2.79 -0.04 7.89
N ASN A 192 -2.46 -1.25 8.36
CA ASN A 192 -1.12 -1.60 8.85
C ASN A 192 -0.11 -1.64 7.68
N SER A 193 0.23 -0.47 7.14
CA SER A 193 1.04 -0.35 5.92
C SER A 193 2.53 -0.46 6.20
N GLY A 194 2.93 -0.38 7.47
CA GLY A 194 4.32 -0.31 7.91
C GLY A 194 5.07 0.92 7.37
N GLY A 195 6.35 1.00 7.74
CA GLY A 195 7.27 2.03 7.27
C GLY A 195 7.08 3.41 7.91
N GLU A 196 8.11 4.24 7.80
CA GLU A 196 8.19 5.51 8.54
C GLU A 196 7.37 6.64 7.92
N LEU A 197 7.25 6.68 6.59
CA LEU A 197 6.68 7.83 5.85
C LEU A 197 5.23 8.19 6.22
N THR A 198 4.50 7.25 6.81
CA THR A 198 3.11 7.47 7.24
C THR A 198 2.88 7.12 8.70
N ARG A 199 3.95 6.88 9.48
CA ARG A 199 3.85 6.49 10.89
C ARG A 199 3.36 7.64 11.77
N ALA A 200 3.68 8.88 11.42
CA ALA A 200 3.35 10.10 12.17
C ALA A 200 1.90 10.17 12.69
N LYS A 201 0.92 9.67 11.93
CA LYS A 201 -0.48 9.65 12.36
C LYS A 201 -0.75 8.71 13.54
N LEU A 202 0.00 7.62 13.67
CA LEU A 202 -0.08 6.72 14.82
C LEU A 202 0.50 7.39 16.06
N ASP A 203 1.65 8.06 15.90
CA ASP A 203 2.30 8.76 17.00
C ASP A 203 1.42 9.94 17.49
N ALA A 204 0.77 10.66 16.58
CA ALA A 204 -0.20 11.70 16.91
C ALA A 204 -1.47 11.15 17.57
N ALA A 205 -2.02 10.03 17.08
CA ALA A 205 -3.17 9.37 17.70
C ALA A 205 -2.84 8.93 19.13
N ALA A 206 -1.67 8.34 19.35
CA ALA A 206 -1.21 7.94 20.68
C ALA A 206 -1.05 9.15 21.62
N ALA A 207 -0.49 10.27 21.15
CA ALA A 207 -0.34 11.48 21.94
C ALA A 207 -1.66 12.19 22.31
N LEU A 208 -2.77 11.79 21.66
CA LEU A 208 -4.12 12.30 21.91
C LEU A 208 -5.02 11.24 22.57
N ASP A 209 -4.47 10.10 22.97
CA ASP A 209 -5.20 8.94 23.48
C ASP A 209 -6.36 8.50 22.55
N LEU A 210 -6.16 8.64 21.23
CA LEU A 210 -7.16 8.27 20.24
C LEU A 210 -7.08 6.79 19.91
N PRO A 211 -8.23 6.08 19.92
CA PRO A 211 -8.28 4.70 19.48
C PRO A 211 -7.91 4.60 17.99
N VAL A 212 -7.08 3.60 17.68
CA VAL A 212 -6.69 3.28 16.31
C VAL A 212 -7.40 2.00 15.88
N VAL A 213 -8.34 2.11 14.95
CA VAL A 213 -8.91 0.96 14.26
C VAL A 213 -8.00 0.61 13.09
N MET A 214 -7.26 -0.49 13.22
CA MET A 214 -6.21 -0.88 12.29
C MET A 214 -6.62 -2.09 11.46
N VAL A 215 -6.77 -1.85 10.15
CA VAL A 215 -6.98 -2.93 9.17
C VAL A 215 -5.68 -3.71 9.02
N GLN A 216 -5.74 -5.02 9.26
CA GLN A 216 -4.64 -5.95 9.14
C GLN A 216 -4.27 -6.21 7.69
N ARG A 217 -3.01 -6.60 7.46
CA ARG A 217 -2.54 -6.96 6.13
C ARG A 217 -3.23 -8.26 5.68
N PRO A 218 -3.53 -8.40 4.38
CA PRO A 218 -3.86 -9.70 3.83
C PRO A 218 -2.69 -10.68 4.04
N PRO A 219 -2.97 -11.98 4.22
CA PRO A 219 -1.90 -12.98 4.28
C PRO A 219 -1.11 -13.01 2.98
N PRO A 220 0.20 -13.34 3.03
CA PRO A 220 0.98 -13.56 1.81
C PRO A 220 0.43 -14.78 1.04
N PRO A 221 0.61 -14.85 -0.29
CA PRO A 221 0.28 -16.06 -1.05
C PRO A 221 1.09 -17.27 -0.56
N ASP A 222 0.50 -18.47 -0.68
CA ASP A 222 1.15 -19.72 -0.29
C ASP A 222 2.49 -19.91 -1.00
N GLY A 223 3.47 -20.48 -0.28
CA GLY A 223 4.82 -20.74 -0.79
C GLY A 223 5.70 -19.50 -0.99
N ILE A 224 5.22 -18.31 -0.63
CA ILE A 224 6.01 -17.07 -0.70
C ILE A 224 6.46 -16.65 0.69
N SER A 225 7.78 -16.59 0.89
CA SER A 225 8.40 -15.95 2.06
C SER A 225 8.95 -14.58 1.66
N PRO A 226 8.31 -13.47 2.10
CA PRO A 226 8.77 -12.14 1.75
C PRO A 226 10.10 -11.79 2.42
N VAL A 227 10.85 -10.86 1.81
CA VAL A 227 12.00 -10.20 2.45
C VAL A 227 11.61 -8.81 2.96
N GLY A 228 12.25 -8.39 4.04
CA GLY A 228 11.90 -7.15 4.75
C GLY A 228 12.55 -5.90 4.18
N THR A 229 13.67 -6.04 3.46
CA THR A 229 14.55 -4.92 3.13
C THR A 229 14.97 -4.87 1.67
N VAL A 230 15.28 -3.65 1.20
CA VAL A 230 15.82 -3.41 -0.14
C VAL A 230 17.16 -4.14 -0.34
N ALA A 231 17.98 -4.24 0.70
CA ALA A 231 19.27 -4.92 0.65
C ALA A 231 19.12 -6.43 0.39
N GLU A 232 18.19 -7.09 1.10
CA GLU A 232 17.89 -8.52 0.89
C GLU A 232 17.36 -8.77 -0.52
N ALA A 233 16.47 -7.90 -1.00
CA ALA A 233 15.93 -8.00 -2.36
C ALA A 233 17.00 -7.80 -3.43
N ALA A 234 17.88 -6.81 -3.26
CA ALA A 234 19.00 -6.58 -4.17
C ALA A 234 19.97 -7.77 -4.19
N ALA A 235 20.28 -8.34 -3.02
CA ALA A 235 21.11 -9.54 -2.93
C ALA A 235 20.47 -10.75 -3.63
N TRP A 236 19.15 -10.91 -3.50
CA TRP A 236 18.41 -11.99 -4.18
C TRP A 236 18.46 -11.87 -5.71
N VAL A 237 18.36 -10.64 -6.24
CA VAL A 237 18.49 -10.36 -7.69
C VAL A 237 19.93 -10.62 -8.15
N ASN A 238 20.92 -10.07 -7.45
CA ASN A 238 22.32 -10.16 -7.83
C ASN A 238 22.86 -11.60 -7.84
N ARG A 239 22.34 -12.49 -6.98
CA ARG A 239 22.68 -13.92 -7.02
C ARG A 239 22.21 -14.65 -8.28
N ARG A 240 21.22 -14.08 -9.00
CA ARG A 240 20.64 -14.65 -10.23
C ARG A 240 21.16 -13.99 -11.51
N ALA A 241 21.74 -12.79 -11.38
CA ALA A 241 22.36 -12.09 -12.49
C ALA A 241 23.79 -12.59 -12.77
N ARG A 242 24.39 -13.34 -11.84
CA ARG A 242 25.66 -14.05 -11.99
C ARG A 242 25.42 -15.40 -12.65
#